data_AF-A0A9X0QEJ0-F1
#
_entry.id   AF-A0A9X0QEJ0-F1
#
_cell.length_a   1.000
_cell.length_b   1.000
_cell.length_c   1.000
_cell.angle_alpha   90.00
_cell.angle_beta   90.00
_cell.angle_gamma   90.00
#
_symmetry.space_group_name_H-M   'P 1'
#
loop_
_entity.id
_entity.type
_entity.pdbx_description
1 polymer ?
#
loop_
_entity_poly.entity_id
_entity_poly.type
_entity_poly.pdbx_seq_one_letter_code
_entity_poly.pdbx_strand_id
1 'polypeptide(L)'
;MPRLTMQVIWRSQRRSLAIFGPGSEDVLYSGDPVDDKNSANAFVAKYDRMHRWRTMQDGSEVLTVGADNYPFAISLRKNADGQWFFDTAGGKDEVLSRRVGRNELAVIDVCEAIADAEAEYYSKPHDGQPAKQYAAKFISDPGKQNGLYWKPEEGKSASPLGPMAAFATDEGYKANPNGHTPFHGYYFQMLKVQTDKAPDGAKSTWSMER
;
A
#
# COMPACT_ATOMS: atom_id res chain seq x y z
N MET A 1 14.99 30.82 -0.01
CA MET A 1 14.30 29.90 -0.93
C MET A 1 12.99 30.54 -1.36
N PRO A 2 12.67 30.64 -2.65
CA PRO A 2 11.34 31.06 -3.04
C PRO A 2 10.36 30.03 -2.47
N ARG A 3 9.29 30.51 -1.84
CA ARG A 3 8.18 29.71 -1.28
C ARG A 3 7.45 29.01 -2.42
N LEU A 4 8.10 28.03 -3.06
CA LEU A 4 7.38 27.04 -3.83
C LEU A 4 6.46 26.34 -2.85
N THR A 5 5.16 26.37 -3.13
CA THR A 5 4.17 25.72 -2.30
C THR A 5 4.49 24.22 -2.27
N MET A 6 4.54 23.65 -1.06
CA MET A 6 4.83 22.23 -0.82
C MET A 6 3.96 21.32 -1.72
N GLN A 7 2.75 21.77 -2.04
CA GLN A 7 1.84 21.16 -3.02
C GLN A 7 2.48 20.87 -4.38
N VAL A 8 3.25 21.81 -4.93
CA VAL A 8 3.86 21.70 -6.27
C VAL A 8 5.05 20.75 -6.27
N ILE A 9 5.73 20.63 -5.13
CA ILE A 9 6.85 19.72 -4.92
C ILE A 9 6.31 18.28 -4.93
N TRP A 10 5.37 17.97 -4.03
CA TRP A 10 4.83 16.62 -3.86
C TRP A 10 4.01 16.10 -5.04
N ARG A 11 3.47 16.99 -5.88
CA ARG A 11 2.75 16.59 -7.10
C ARG A 11 3.67 16.42 -8.32
N SER A 12 4.97 16.67 -8.21
CA SER A 12 5.92 16.60 -9.32
C SER A 12 7.16 15.80 -8.96
N GLN A 13 7.26 14.58 -9.51
CA GLN A 13 8.39 13.67 -9.29
C GLN A 13 9.77 14.30 -9.54
N ARG A 14 9.90 15.11 -10.60
CA ARG A 14 11.14 15.84 -10.89
C ARG A 14 11.50 16.88 -9.83
N ARG A 15 10.50 17.57 -9.25
CA ARG A 15 10.74 18.60 -8.23
C ARG A 15 11.03 17.98 -6.88
N SER A 16 10.36 16.88 -6.52
CA SER A 16 10.68 16.12 -5.30
C SER A 16 12.13 15.65 -5.32
N LEU A 17 12.58 15.01 -6.39
CA LEU A 17 13.97 14.55 -6.51
C LEU A 17 14.98 15.70 -6.45
N ALA A 18 14.68 16.85 -7.06
CA ALA A 18 15.53 18.02 -7.00
C ALA A 18 15.66 18.63 -5.59
N ILE A 19 14.69 18.38 -4.70
CA ILE A 19 14.63 18.97 -3.34
C ILE A 19 15.18 18.02 -2.29
N PHE A 20 14.92 16.72 -2.42
CA PHE A 20 15.41 15.70 -1.50
C PHE A 20 16.79 15.16 -1.88
N GLY A 21 17.28 15.53 -3.06
CA GLY A 21 18.63 15.21 -3.52
C GLY A 21 18.75 13.79 -4.11
N PRO A 22 19.95 13.44 -4.61
CA PRO A 22 20.23 12.11 -5.16
C PRO A 22 20.06 11.00 -4.10
N GLY A 23 19.53 9.83 -4.49
CA GLY A 23 19.33 8.70 -3.59
C GLY A 23 18.10 8.83 -2.70
N SER A 24 17.16 9.69 -3.08
CA SER A 24 15.87 9.89 -2.40
C SER A 24 14.73 9.08 -3.04
N GLU A 25 15.01 8.34 -4.11
CA GLU A 25 14.03 7.60 -4.89
C GLU A 25 13.23 6.61 -4.04
N ASP A 26 13.89 5.81 -3.22
CA ASP A 26 13.29 4.81 -2.33
C ASP A 26 12.57 5.43 -1.11
N VAL A 27 12.92 6.66 -0.77
CA VAL A 27 12.20 7.47 0.22
C VAL A 27 10.92 8.04 -0.39
N LEU A 28 10.96 8.48 -1.64
CA LEU A 28 9.85 9.15 -2.32
C LEU A 28 8.86 8.21 -2.98
N TYR A 29 9.33 7.05 -3.46
CA TYR A 29 8.54 6.09 -4.23
C TYR A 29 8.60 4.73 -3.57
N SER A 30 7.42 4.15 -3.36
CA SER A 30 7.26 2.82 -2.77
C SER A 30 7.37 1.69 -3.80
N GLY A 31 7.30 2.03 -5.09
CA GLY A 31 7.06 1.04 -6.15
C GLY A 31 5.58 0.74 -6.38
N ASP A 32 4.70 1.32 -5.57
CA ASP A 32 3.24 1.32 -5.74
C ASP A 32 2.74 2.74 -6.08
N PRO A 33 2.42 3.02 -7.35
CA PRO A 33 1.98 4.34 -7.78
C PRO A 33 0.66 4.80 -7.14
N VAL A 34 -0.19 3.87 -6.69
CA VAL A 34 -1.46 4.20 -6.02
C VAL A 34 -1.16 4.66 -4.60
N ASP A 35 -0.36 3.90 -3.85
CA ASP A 35 0.06 4.28 -2.49
C ASP A 35 0.87 5.60 -2.50
N ASP A 36 1.79 5.78 -3.46
CA ASP A 36 2.58 7.01 -3.61
C ASP A 36 1.68 8.23 -3.82
N LYS A 37 0.68 8.10 -4.72
CA LYS A 37 -0.29 9.16 -4.99
C LYS A 37 -1.17 9.46 -3.78
N ASN A 38 -1.66 8.43 -3.09
CA ASN A 38 -2.53 8.57 -1.93
C ASN A 38 -1.76 9.19 -0.75
N SER A 39 -0.54 8.74 -0.49
CA SER A 39 0.37 9.30 0.50
C SER A 39 0.69 10.79 0.23
N ALA A 40 0.99 11.15 -1.02
CA ALA A 40 1.25 12.54 -1.40
C ALA A 40 -0.01 13.43 -1.23
N ASN A 41 -1.18 12.95 -1.65
CA ASN A 41 -2.43 13.67 -1.45
C ASN A 41 -2.77 13.86 0.03
N ALA A 42 -2.59 12.83 0.86
CA ALA A 42 -2.82 12.91 2.30
C ALA A 42 -1.88 13.93 2.97
N PHE A 43 -0.59 13.93 2.59
CA PHE A 43 0.36 14.92 3.08
C PHE A 43 -0.05 16.35 2.69
N VAL A 44 -0.40 16.58 1.42
CA VAL A 44 -0.86 17.89 0.94
C VAL A 44 -2.11 18.36 1.69
N ALA A 45 -3.09 17.48 1.87
CA ALA A 45 -4.30 17.79 2.62
C ALA A 45 -4.00 18.18 4.09
N LYS A 46 -3.09 17.45 4.75
CA LYS A 46 -2.63 17.81 6.11
C LYS A 46 -1.92 19.17 6.12
N TYR A 47 -1.02 19.40 5.19
CA TYR A 47 -0.26 20.65 5.06
C TYR A 47 -1.18 21.87 4.86
N ASP A 48 -2.19 21.73 3.99
CA ASP A 48 -3.15 22.79 3.68
C ASP A 48 -4.07 23.08 4.86
N ARG A 49 -4.45 22.05 5.62
CA ARG A 49 -5.25 22.21 6.83
C ARG A 49 -4.50 23.00 7.91
N MET A 50 -3.23 22.67 8.14
CA MET A 50 -2.36 23.39 9.06
C MET A 50 -0.90 22.98 8.82
N HIS A 51 0.04 23.91 8.93
CA HIS A 51 1.44 23.58 9.01
C HIS A 51 2.22 24.60 9.85
N ARG A 52 3.32 24.16 10.47
CA ARG A 52 4.27 25.02 11.16
C ARG A 52 5.66 24.40 11.19
N TRP A 53 6.67 25.27 11.15
CA TRP A 53 8.06 24.88 11.38
C TRP A 53 8.39 24.98 12.86
N ARG A 54 9.16 24.02 13.36
CA ARG A 54 9.71 24.02 14.71
C ARG A 54 11.22 23.93 14.64
N THR A 55 11.89 24.90 15.26
CA THR A 55 13.35 24.86 15.43
C THR A 55 13.70 23.91 16.58
N MET A 56 14.62 23.00 16.31
CA MET A 56 15.14 22.02 17.24
C MET A 56 16.38 22.56 17.97
N GLN A 57 16.80 21.88 19.04
CA GLN A 57 17.98 22.29 19.83
C GLN A 57 19.28 22.28 19.02
N ASP A 58 19.39 21.41 18.03
CA ASP A 58 20.54 21.31 17.11
C ASP A 58 20.48 22.33 15.95
N GLY A 59 19.51 23.24 15.96
CA GLY A 59 19.30 24.25 14.92
C GLY A 59 18.64 23.74 13.65
N SER A 60 18.29 22.45 13.57
CA SER A 60 17.45 21.92 12.49
C SER A 60 16.01 22.41 12.61
N GLU A 61 15.24 22.35 11.52
CA GLU A 61 13.82 22.64 11.52
C GLU A 61 12.99 21.41 11.12
N VAL A 62 11.94 21.14 11.88
CA VAL A 62 10.97 20.07 11.59
C VAL A 62 9.65 20.71 11.17
N LEU A 63 9.17 20.34 9.98
CA LEU A 63 7.83 20.68 9.53
C LEU A 63 6.83 19.80 10.27
N THR A 64 5.82 20.40 10.89
CA THR A 64 4.64 19.68 11.41
C THR A 64 3.42 20.06 10.59
N VAL A 65 2.58 19.09 10.24
CA VAL A 65 1.40 19.25 9.38
C VAL A 65 0.14 18.70 10.03
N GLY A 66 -1.02 19.19 9.63
CA GLY A 66 -2.33 18.72 10.10
C GLY A 66 -2.69 19.17 11.50
N ALA A 67 -3.95 18.94 11.89
CA ALA A 67 -4.46 19.28 13.22
C ALA A 67 -3.82 18.44 14.34
N ASP A 68 -3.33 17.25 13.98
CA ASP A 68 -2.56 16.32 14.81
C ASP A 68 -1.10 16.75 15.00
N ASN A 69 -0.65 17.82 14.33
CA ASN A 69 0.74 18.30 14.36
C ASN A 69 1.76 17.23 14.02
N TYR A 70 1.42 16.41 13.03
CA TYR A 70 2.21 15.29 12.60
C TYR A 70 3.59 15.75 12.09
N PRO A 71 4.70 15.32 12.71
CA PRO A 71 6.03 15.73 12.29
C PRO A 71 6.41 15.05 10.99
N PHE A 72 6.87 15.83 10.03
CA PHE A 72 7.45 15.32 8.79
C PHE A 72 8.81 14.68 9.08
N ALA A 73 9.06 13.49 8.52
CA ALA A 73 10.20 12.65 8.88
C ALA A 73 11.55 13.23 8.41
N ILE A 74 11.55 14.05 7.36
CA ILE A 74 12.78 14.63 6.81
C ILE A 74 12.92 16.07 7.31
N SER A 75 13.89 16.28 8.21
CA SER A 75 14.18 17.61 8.77
C SER A 75 14.91 18.52 7.78
N LEU A 76 14.80 19.83 7.97
CA LEU A 76 15.60 20.83 7.27
C LEU A 76 16.86 21.13 8.11
N ARG A 77 18.04 21.07 7.50
CA ARG A 77 19.34 21.34 8.15
C ARG A 77 20.15 22.34 7.35
N LYS A 78 21.12 23.00 7.99
CA LYS A 78 22.09 23.86 7.30
C LYS A 78 23.38 23.09 7.04
N ASN A 79 23.93 23.22 5.83
CA ASN A 79 25.28 22.75 5.53
C ASN A 79 26.34 23.70 6.12
N ALA A 80 27.62 23.38 5.91
CA ALA A 80 28.73 24.21 6.40
C ALA A 80 28.69 25.67 5.87
N ASP A 81 28.14 25.88 4.68
CA ASP A 81 27.96 27.20 4.06
C ASP A 81 26.69 27.93 4.54
N GLY A 82 25.96 27.36 5.50
CA GLY A 82 24.73 27.92 6.05
C GLY A 82 23.49 27.77 5.16
N GLN A 83 23.58 27.02 4.06
CA GLN A 83 22.47 26.77 3.14
C GLN A 83 21.56 25.66 3.68
N TRP A 84 20.25 25.91 3.61
CA TRP A 84 19.26 24.92 4.01
C TRP A 84 19.14 23.77 2.99
N PHE A 85 19.03 22.56 3.48
CA PHE A 85 18.75 21.35 2.71
C PHE A 85 17.88 20.38 3.53
N PHE A 86 17.13 19.51 2.86
CA PHE A 86 16.42 18.42 3.55
C PHE A 86 17.40 17.28 3.83
N ASP A 87 17.49 16.88 5.10
CA ASP A 87 18.34 15.76 5.53
C ASP A 87 17.67 14.42 5.24
N THR A 88 17.57 14.10 3.95
CA THR A 88 16.92 12.87 3.46
C THR A 88 17.62 11.62 3.99
N ALA A 89 18.96 11.65 4.10
CA ALA A 89 19.72 10.53 4.65
C ALA A 89 19.35 10.28 6.11
N GLY A 90 19.27 11.33 6.95
CA GLY A 90 18.84 11.21 8.34
C GLY A 90 17.36 10.84 8.53
N GLY A 91 16.50 11.16 7.55
CA GLY A 91 15.07 10.86 7.60
C GLY A 91 14.64 9.54 6.93
N LYS A 92 15.53 8.88 6.19
CA LYS A 92 15.22 7.72 5.34
C LYS A 92 14.59 6.57 6.13
N ASP A 93 15.25 6.13 7.19
CA ASP A 93 14.77 4.98 7.97
C ASP A 93 13.40 5.25 8.60
N GLU A 94 13.17 6.46 9.09
CA GLU A 94 11.87 6.88 9.64
C GLU A 94 10.76 6.89 8.57
N VAL A 95 11.05 7.35 7.35
CA VAL A 95 10.08 7.29 6.25
C VAL A 95 9.72 5.84 5.91
N LEU A 96 10.73 4.97 5.81
CA LEU A 96 10.53 3.56 5.51
C LEU A 96 9.75 2.87 6.63
N SER A 97 10.13 3.06 7.90
CA SER A 97 9.43 2.47 9.06
C SER A 97 7.96 2.91 9.11
N ARG A 98 7.66 4.18 8.83
CA ARG A 98 6.27 4.67 8.78
C ARG A 98 5.46 4.08 7.63
N ARG A 99 6.09 3.89 6.47
CA ARG A 99 5.44 3.25 5.31
C ARG A 99 5.14 1.80 5.62
N VAL A 100 6.16 1.05 6.06
CA VAL A 100 6.04 -0.37 6.44
C VAL A 100 4.98 -0.53 7.52
N GLY A 101 5.05 0.23 8.61
CA GLY A 101 4.09 0.08 9.71
C GLY A 101 2.63 0.39 9.32
N ARG A 102 2.39 1.34 8.40
CA ARG A 102 1.05 1.60 7.89
C ARG A 102 0.57 0.48 6.98
N ASN A 103 1.44 0.03 6.09
CA ASN A 103 1.08 -0.91 5.04
C ASN A 103 0.94 -2.34 5.61
N GLU A 104 1.72 -2.72 6.62
CA GLU A 104 1.63 -4.04 7.26
C GLU A 104 0.28 -4.29 7.92
N LEU A 105 -0.32 -3.28 8.56
CA LEU A 105 -1.66 -3.42 9.14
C LEU A 105 -2.72 -3.68 8.06
N ALA A 106 -2.68 -2.92 6.97
CA ALA A 106 -3.59 -3.14 5.85
C ALA A 106 -3.41 -4.53 5.22
N VAL A 107 -2.17 -5.02 5.14
CA VAL A 107 -1.88 -6.35 4.62
C VAL A 107 -2.38 -7.46 5.52
N ILE A 108 -2.31 -7.30 6.85
CA ILE A 108 -2.92 -8.26 7.78
C ILE A 108 -4.42 -8.37 7.51
N ASP A 109 -5.12 -7.25 7.34
CA ASP A 109 -6.54 -7.24 7.00
C ASP A 109 -6.81 -7.93 5.64
N VAL A 110 -5.94 -7.75 4.65
CA VAL A 110 -6.03 -8.47 3.37
C VAL A 110 -5.89 -9.98 3.56
N CYS A 111 -4.92 -10.42 4.34
CA CYS A 111 -4.69 -11.84 4.61
C CYS A 111 -5.89 -12.48 5.32
N GLU A 112 -6.48 -11.78 6.30
CA GLU A 112 -7.72 -12.21 6.96
C GLU A 112 -8.89 -12.29 5.97
N ALA A 113 -9.09 -11.25 5.15
CA ALA A 113 -10.15 -11.23 4.14
C ALA A 113 -10.01 -12.37 3.11
N ILE A 114 -8.77 -12.71 2.72
CA ILE A 114 -8.49 -13.83 1.83
C ILE A 114 -8.81 -15.17 2.52
N ALA A 115 -8.45 -15.33 3.80
CA ALA A 115 -8.74 -16.55 4.56
C ALA A 115 -10.25 -16.76 4.72
N ASP A 116 -10.99 -15.69 5.03
CA ASP A 116 -12.46 -15.71 5.11
C ASP A 116 -13.09 -16.02 3.75
N ALA A 117 -12.55 -15.43 2.67
CA ALA A 117 -13.02 -15.68 1.32
C ALA A 117 -12.82 -17.15 0.89
N GLU A 118 -11.68 -17.76 1.23
CA GLU A 118 -11.44 -19.18 1.00
C GLU A 118 -12.35 -20.06 1.84
N ALA A 119 -12.60 -19.71 3.11
CA ALA A 119 -13.53 -20.44 3.96
C ALA A 119 -14.96 -20.40 3.40
N GLU A 120 -15.40 -19.24 2.90
CA GLU A 120 -16.68 -19.10 2.22
C GLU A 120 -16.74 -19.95 0.95
N TYR A 121 -15.74 -19.84 0.07
CA TYR A 121 -15.64 -20.62 -1.17
C TYR A 121 -15.66 -22.12 -0.88
N TYR A 122 -14.89 -22.58 0.11
CA TYR A 122 -14.83 -23.99 0.54
C TYR A 122 -16.17 -24.53 1.04
N SER A 123 -17.05 -23.67 1.53
CA SER A 123 -18.35 -24.07 2.07
C SER A 123 -19.44 -24.29 1.01
N LYS A 124 -19.24 -23.85 -0.24
CA LYS A 124 -20.27 -23.83 -1.28
C LYS A 124 -19.85 -24.60 -2.53
N PRO A 125 -20.80 -25.16 -3.30
CA PRO A 125 -20.52 -25.70 -4.62
C PRO A 125 -20.30 -24.57 -5.63
N HIS A 126 -19.38 -24.79 -6.57
CA HIS A 126 -19.01 -23.81 -7.60
C HIS A 126 -18.85 -24.50 -8.96
N ASP A 127 -19.34 -23.89 -10.04
CA ASP A 127 -19.21 -24.41 -11.41
C ASP A 127 -19.68 -25.88 -11.59
N GLY A 128 -20.71 -26.30 -10.84
CA GLY A 128 -21.24 -27.66 -10.86
C GLY A 128 -20.36 -28.70 -10.13
N GLN A 129 -19.28 -28.26 -9.48
CA GLN A 129 -18.44 -29.07 -8.61
C GLN A 129 -18.99 -29.07 -7.17
N PRO A 130 -18.78 -30.17 -6.41
CA PRO A 130 -19.18 -30.21 -5.01
C PRO A 130 -18.39 -29.18 -4.18
N ALA A 131 -18.95 -28.81 -3.03
CA ALA A 131 -18.25 -28.01 -2.03
C ALA A 131 -16.99 -28.73 -1.51
N LYS A 132 -16.24 -28.08 -0.62
CA LYS A 132 -14.99 -28.57 -0.02
C LYS A 132 -13.79 -28.52 -0.96
N GLN A 133 -13.76 -27.50 -1.81
CA GLN A 133 -12.63 -27.19 -2.69
C GLN A 133 -12.16 -25.77 -2.39
N TYR A 134 -10.85 -25.52 -2.45
CA TYR A 134 -10.31 -24.16 -2.36
C TYR A 134 -10.25 -23.53 -3.75
N ALA A 135 -10.25 -22.20 -3.80
CA ALA A 135 -10.10 -21.49 -5.07
C ALA A 135 -8.68 -21.69 -5.63
N ALA A 136 -8.58 -21.72 -6.97
CA ALA A 136 -7.29 -21.89 -7.66
C ALA A 136 -6.72 -20.57 -8.20
N LYS A 137 -7.51 -19.49 -8.13
CA LYS A 137 -7.19 -18.15 -8.62
C LYS A 137 -7.81 -17.08 -7.73
N PHE A 138 -7.22 -15.89 -7.69
CA PHE A 138 -7.89 -14.72 -7.13
C PHE A 138 -9.06 -14.25 -7.99
N ILE A 139 -8.84 -14.16 -9.31
CA ILE A 139 -9.83 -13.68 -10.28
C ILE A 139 -10.30 -14.88 -11.10
N SER A 140 -11.61 -15.10 -11.12
CA SER A 140 -12.23 -16.16 -11.90
C SER A 140 -12.11 -15.92 -13.40
N ASP A 141 -12.12 -17.01 -14.17
CA ASP A 141 -12.25 -16.92 -15.62
C ASP A 141 -13.64 -16.33 -16.00
N PRO A 142 -13.78 -15.70 -17.17
CA PRO A 142 -15.06 -15.13 -17.60
C PRO A 142 -16.21 -16.14 -17.54
N GLY A 143 -17.26 -15.81 -16.78
CA GLY A 143 -18.45 -16.65 -16.61
C GLY A 143 -18.27 -17.87 -15.71
N LYS A 144 -17.13 -17.98 -14.99
CA LYS A 144 -16.82 -19.05 -14.04
C LYS A 144 -16.78 -18.54 -12.60
N GLN A 145 -16.85 -19.46 -11.65
CA GLN A 145 -16.63 -19.24 -10.23
C GLN A 145 -15.46 -20.11 -9.74
N ASN A 146 -14.34 -20.07 -10.46
CA ASN A 146 -13.14 -20.87 -10.14
C ASN A 146 -12.03 -20.07 -9.45
N GLY A 147 -12.36 -18.87 -8.99
CA GLY A 147 -11.51 -18.00 -8.19
C GLY A 147 -12.31 -17.25 -7.12
N LEU A 148 -11.63 -16.56 -6.21
CA LEU A 148 -12.26 -15.86 -5.08
C LEU A 148 -13.05 -14.60 -5.46
N TYR A 149 -12.78 -14.03 -6.63
CA TYR A 149 -13.47 -12.90 -7.19
C TYR A 149 -14.09 -13.24 -8.55
N TRP A 150 -15.33 -12.82 -8.75
CA TRP A 150 -16.01 -12.72 -10.05
C TRP A 150 -16.88 -11.48 -10.05
N LYS A 151 -17.13 -10.94 -11.25
CA LYS A 151 -17.93 -9.73 -11.40
C LYS A 151 -19.35 -9.98 -10.86
N PRO A 152 -19.92 -9.07 -10.04
CA PRO A 152 -21.29 -9.18 -9.61
C PRO A 152 -22.25 -9.20 -10.81
N GLU A 153 -23.22 -10.11 -10.78
CA GLU A 153 -24.30 -10.21 -11.75
C GLU A 153 -25.64 -10.32 -11.00
N GLU A 154 -26.67 -9.67 -11.52
CA GLU A 154 -27.98 -9.62 -10.87
C GLU A 154 -28.58 -11.03 -10.74
N GLY A 155 -29.07 -11.36 -9.55
CA GLY A 155 -29.62 -12.68 -9.23
C GLY A 155 -28.58 -13.80 -9.05
N LYS A 156 -27.27 -13.53 -9.18
CA LYS A 156 -26.20 -14.49 -8.90
C LYS A 156 -25.57 -14.26 -7.52
N SER A 157 -24.91 -15.28 -7.00
CA SER A 157 -24.15 -15.17 -5.75
C SER A 157 -23.01 -14.15 -5.89
N ALA A 158 -22.85 -13.32 -4.87
CA ALA A 158 -21.70 -12.43 -4.76
C ALA A 158 -20.41 -13.23 -4.63
N SER A 159 -19.30 -12.64 -5.10
CA SER A 159 -17.98 -13.24 -4.93
C SER A 159 -17.44 -12.99 -3.51
N PRO A 160 -16.76 -13.98 -2.90
CA PRO A 160 -16.20 -13.82 -1.55
C PRO A 160 -15.25 -12.62 -1.40
N LEU A 161 -14.40 -12.34 -2.40
CA LEU A 161 -13.52 -11.16 -2.41
C LEU A 161 -14.18 -9.90 -2.98
N GLY A 162 -15.50 -9.90 -3.24
CA GLY A 162 -16.23 -8.74 -3.74
C GLY A 162 -16.03 -7.47 -2.90
N PRO A 163 -16.19 -7.52 -1.56
CA PRO A 163 -15.95 -6.38 -0.68
C PRO A 163 -14.51 -5.85 -0.73
N MET A 164 -13.52 -6.74 -0.74
CA MET A 164 -12.10 -6.37 -0.83
C MET A 164 -11.77 -5.72 -2.18
N ALA A 165 -12.34 -6.23 -3.28
CA ALA A 165 -12.18 -5.64 -4.60
C ALA A 165 -12.79 -4.23 -4.68
N ALA A 166 -13.92 -3.98 -3.99
CA ALA A 166 -14.51 -2.65 -3.88
C ALA A 166 -13.60 -1.70 -3.09
N PHE A 167 -13.09 -2.12 -1.92
CA PHE A 167 -12.15 -1.34 -1.13
C PHE A 167 -10.90 -0.94 -1.93
N ALA A 168 -10.26 -1.90 -2.60
CA ALA A 168 -9.10 -1.63 -3.43
C ALA A 168 -9.43 -0.66 -4.60
N THR A 169 -10.61 -0.80 -5.20
CA THR A 169 -11.05 0.12 -6.27
C THR A 169 -11.25 1.55 -5.77
N ASP A 170 -11.81 1.72 -4.57
CA ASP A 170 -12.02 3.03 -3.94
C ASP A 170 -10.69 3.74 -3.62
N GLU A 171 -9.65 2.98 -3.27
CA GLU A 171 -8.29 3.51 -3.13
C GLU A 171 -7.61 3.84 -4.47
N GLY A 172 -8.16 3.35 -5.59
CA GLY A 172 -7.70 3.60 -6.94
C GLY A 172 -6.91 2.46 -7.58
N TYR A 173 -6.85 1.29 -6.94
CA TYR A 173 -6.30 0.08 -7.54
C TYR A 173 -7.22 -0.44 -8.64
N LYS A 174 -6.61 -1.16 -9.59
CA LYS A 174 -7.31 -1.82 -10.69
C LYS A 174 -6.89 -3.27 -10.76
N ALA A 175 -7.85 -4.16 -10.98
CA ALA A 175 -7.57 -5.56 -11.23
C ALA A 175 -6.64 -5.70 -12.44
N ASN A 176 -5.56 -6.45 -12.27
CA ASN A 176 -4.63 -6.79 -13.34
C ASN A 176 -4.54 -8.32 -13.46
N PRO A 177 -5.42 -8.97 -14.24
CA PRO A 177 -5.44 -10.43 -14.34
C PRO A 177 -4.18 -11.03 -14.98
N ASN A 178 -3.43 -10.23 -15.74
CA ASN A 178 -2.29 -10.66 -16.55
C ASN A 178 -0.94 -10.18 -16.00
N GLY A 179 -0.92 -9.59 -14.80
CA GLY A 179 0.29 -9.07 -14.20
C GLY A 179 0.15 -8.90 -12.70
N HIS A 180 1.25 -8.50 -12.07
CA HIS A 180 1.28 -8.25 -10.64
C HIS A 180 1.13 -6.75 -10.40
N THR A 181 0.17 -6.37 -9.57
CA THR A 181 0.03 -5.00 -9.08
C THR A 181 0.27 -5.05 -7.58
N PRO A 182 1.25 -4.32 -7.05
CA PRO A 182 1.43 -4.26 -5.61
C PRO A 182 0.19 -3.63 -4.99
N PHE A 183 -0.18 -4.10 -3.81
CA PHE A 183 -1.22 -3.51 -2.98
C PHE A 183 -0.56 -3.09 -1.66
N HIS A 184 -0.55 -1.78 -1.39
CA HIS A 184 0.29 -1.14 -0.37
C HIS A 184 1.76 -1.57 -0.41
N GLY A 185 2.31 -1.76 -1.62
CA GLY A 185 3.70 -2.20 -1.83
C GLY A 185 3.96 -3.70 -1.67
N TYR A 186 2.93 -4.52 -1.45
CA TYR A 186 3.08 -5.98 -1.30
C TYR A 186 2.46 -6.76 -2.46
N TYR A 187 3.05 -7.91 -2.77
CA TYR A 187 2.57 -8.83 -3.78
C TYR A 187 1.92 -10.05 -3.14
N PHE A 188 0.74 -10.41 -3.64
CA PHE A 188 -0.01 -11.56 -3.16
C PHE A 188 0.07 -12.68 -4.19
N GLN A 189 0.50 -13.86 -3.73
CA GLN A 189 0.56 -15.06 -4.55
C GLN A 189 -0.27 -16.18 -3.94
N MET A 190 -1.16 -16.74 -4.76
CA MET A 190 -1.88 -17.96 -4.39
C MET A 190 -0.97 -19.17 -4.53
N LEU A 191 -0.78 -19.87 -3.42
CA LEU A 191 -0.06 -21.13 -3.39
C LEU A 191 -1.03 -22.27 -3.68
N LYS A 192 -0.67 -23.10 -4.66
CA LYS A 192 -1.54 -24.18 -5.15
C LYS A 192 -1.42 -25.47 -4.32
N VAL A 193 -0.38 -25.59 -3.49
CA VAL A 193 -0.07 -26.79 -2.70
C VAL A 193 0.63 -26.36 -1.42
N GLN A 194 0.27 -26.96 -0.28
CA GLN A 194 1.05 -26.86 0.96
C GLN A 194 2.03 -28.02 1.00
N THR A 195 3.25 -27.70 1.41
CA THR A 195 4.29 -28.71 1.53
C THR A 195 3.94 -29.66 2.67
N ASP A 196 4.47 -30.86 2.58
CA ASP A 196 4.50 -31.95 3.56
C ASP A 196 5.02 -31.56 4.96
N LYS A 197 5.43 -30.30 5.15
CA LYS A 197 5.91 -29.72 6.42
C LYS A 197 4.84 -29.01 7.25
N ALA A 198 3.61 -28.89 6.78
CA ALA A 198 2.55 -28.30 7.58
C ALA A 198 2.01 -29.26 8.65
N PRO A 199 1.64 -28.77 9.86
CA PRO A 199 1.15 -29.60 10.95
C PRO A 199 -0.07 -30.48 10.59
N ASP A 200 -0.82 -30.09 9.56
CA ASP A 200 -2.07 -30.68 9.11
C ASP A 200 -1.95 -31.40 7.73
N GLY A 201 -0.73 -31.63 7.24
CA GLY A 201 -0.44 -32.25 5.95
C GLY A 201 -0.64 -31.29 4.76
N ALA A 202 -0.52 -31.77 3.52
CA ALA A 202 -0.62 -30.92 2.32
C ALA A 202 -2.06 -30.45 2.02
N LYS A 203 -2.38 -29.18 2.28
CA LYS A 203 -3.58 -28.41 1.88
C LYS A 203 -3.25 -27.00 1.36
N SER A 204 -3.70 -26.62 0.17
CA SER A 204 -3.50 -25.27 -0.43
C SER A 204 -3.65 -24.10 0.56
N THR A 205 -2.54 -23.41 0.90
CA THR A 205 -2.52 -22.22 1.77
C THR A 205 -1.30 -21.30 1.47
N TRP A 206 -1.44 -20.01 1.78
CA TRP A 206 -0.69 -18.83 1.33
C TRP A 206 0.76 -18.64 1.83
N SER A 207 1.57 -17.87 1.09
CA SER A 207 2.86 -17.30 1.54
C SER A 207 3.02 -15.90 0.95
N MET A 208 3.65 -15.01 1.73
CA MET A 208 3.87 -13.61 1.41
C MET A 208 5.35 -13.39 1.06
N GLU A 209 5.62 -12.77 -0.08
CA GLU A 209 6.98 -12.33 -0.46
C GLU A 209 7.01 -10.81 -0.54
N ARG A 210 8.16 -10.25 -0.13
CA ARG A 210 8.37 -8.82 0.01
C ARG A 210 9.00 -8.23 -1.24
#